data_AF-A0A226EGQ5-F1
#
_entry.id   AF-A0A226EGQ5-F1
#
_cell.length_a   1.000
_cell.length_b   1.000
_cell.length_c   1.000
_cell.angle_alpha   90.00
_cell.angle_beta   90.00
_cell.angle_gamma   90.00
#
_symmetry.space_group_name_H-M   'P 1'
#
loop_
_entity.id
_entity.type
_entity.pdbx_description
1 polymer ?
#
loop_
_entity_poly.entity_id
_entity_poly.type
_entity_poly.pdbx_seq_one_letter_code
_entity_poly.pdbx_strand_id
1 'polypeptide(L)'
;MGDEDVYKEFVSTLIPLSETVRWKIHNVSELVKHSAFSAISIPFEVGVGPTGLSKWEISLVSHVASGMLQARARLTGLVGHAQSSVTHHVTIWLRRNGSLSQVRYEKDFLRCKETSLPGEPTIWEVIPLEDLQDEASGILDVDADCFDLVVKLTVFGQDVSQV
;
A
#
# COMPACT_ATOMS: atom_id res chain seq x y z
N MET A 1 -36.08 22.60 -14.21
CA MET A 1 -35.24 21.40 -14.31
C MET A 1 -34.42 21.41 -13.04
N GLY A 2 -34.85 20.62 -12.06
CA GLY A 2 -34.18 20.55 -10.76
C GLY A 2 -32.96 19.66 -10.90
N ASP A 3 -31.84 20.11 -10.35
CA ASP A 3 -30.71 19.24 -10.04
C ASP A 3 -31.22 18.15 -9.10
N GLU A 4 -31.36 16.92 -9.61
CA GLU A 4 -31.47 15.77 -8.73
C GLU A 4 -30.14 15.67 -7.99
N ASP A 5 -30.14 16.03 -6.70
CA ASP A 5 -29.06 15.71 -5.78
C ASP A 5 -28.86 14.20 -5.83
N VAL A 6 -27.87 13.75 -6.61
CA VAL A 6 -27.46 12.35 -6.66
C VAL A 6 -26.88 12.03 -5.28
N TYR A 7 -27.71 11.45 -4.42
CA TYR A 7 -27.30 10.96 -3.12
C TYR A 7 -26.23 9.89 -3.34
N LYS A 8 -24.99 10.22 -2.98
CA LYS A 8 -23.89 9.25 -2.99
C LYS A 8 -24.05 8.32 -1.79
N GLU A 9 -24.46 7.09 -2.04
CA GLU A 9 -24.54 6.07 -1.00
C GLU A 9 -23.12 5.52 -0.71
N PHE A 10 -22.71 5.57 0.57
CA PHE A 10 -21.41 5.11 1.04
C PHE A 10 -21.62 4.00 2.08
N VAL A 11 -21.07 2.81 1.82
CA VAL A 11 -21.11 1.71 2.79
C VAL A 11 -19.84 1.77 3.62
N SER A 12 -19.96 2.34 4.83
CA SER A 12 -18.88 2.37 5.80
C SER A 12 -18.76 1.05 6.56
N THR A 13 -17.54 0.63 6.87
CA THR A 13 -17.33 -0.23 8.04
C THR A 13 -17.64 0.60 9.28
N LEU A 14 -18.61 0.21 10.11
CA LEU A 14 -18.88 0.89 11.40
C LEU A 14 -17.62 1.01 12.27
N ILE A 15 -16.63 0.14 12.05
CA ILE A 15 -15.30 0.16 12.66
C ILE A 15 -14.26 -0.07 11.54
N PRO A 16 -13.31 0.86 11.31
CA PRO A 16 -12.25 0.66 10.33
C PRO A 16 -11.48 -0.63 10.62
N LEU A 17 -11.25 -1.44 9.59
CA LEU A 17 -10.50 -2.69 9.71
C LEU A 17 -9.09 -2.48 9.17
N SER A 18 -8.11 -3.01 9.89
CA SER A 18 -6.71 -2.90 9.50
C SER A 18 -6.07 -4.26 9.38
N GLU A 19 -5.29 -4.45 8.32
CA GLU A 19 -4.37 -5.57 8.19
C GLU A 19 -2.93 -5.08 8.08
N THR A 20 -2.03 -5.79 8.75
CA THR A 20 -0.60 -5.48 8.73
C THR A 20 0.15 -6.62 8.07
N VAL A 21 0.76 -6.32 6.93
CA VAL A 21 1.60 -7.23 6.19
C VAL A 21 3.05 -6.89 6.48
N ARG A 22 3.81 -7.88 6.94
CA ARG A 22 5.26 -7.80 7.05
C ARG A 22 5.88 -8.61 5.94
N TRP A 23 6.77 -8.00 5.19
CA TRP A 23 7.38 -8.60 4.03
C TRP A 23 8.90 -8.43 4.06
N LYS A 24 9.60 -9.56 4.13
CA LYS A 24 11.05 -9.64 4.03
C LYS A 24 11.43 -9.98 2.59
N ILE A 25 12.15 -9.09 1.92
CA ILE A 25 12.56 -9.23 0.52
C ILE A 25 14.02 -9.62 0.49
N HIS A 26 14.33 -10.73 -0.15
CA HIS A 26 15.68 -11.28 -0.25
C HIS A 26 16.32 -10.99 -1.62
N ASN A 27 17.63 -11.17 -1.70
CA ASN A 27 18.45 -10.96 -2.91
C ASN A 27 18.37 -9.52 -3.40
N VAL A 28 18.37 -8.56 -2.47
CA VAL A 28 18.20 -7.14 -2.76
C VAL A 28 19.40 -6.62 -3.56
N SER A 29 20.60 -7.09 -3.23
CA SER A 29 21.82 -6.77 -3.95
C SER A 29 21.78 -7.15 -5.43
N GLU A 30 21.08 -8.24 -5.80
CA GLU A 30 20.85 -8.61 -7.19
C GLU A 30 19.74 -7.75 -7.82
N LEU A 31 18.63 -7.53 -7.11
CA LEU A 31 17.51 -6.72 -7.60
C LEU A 31 17.95 -5.31 -8.00
N VAL A 32 18.80 -4.66 -7.20
CA VAL A 32 19.27 -3.29 -7.46
C VAL A 32 20.29 -3.18 -8.60
N LYS A 33 20.88 -4.30 -9.07
CA LYS A 33 21.72 -4.30 -10.29
C LYS A 33 20.88 -4.17 -11.55
N HIS A 34 19.61 -4.56 -11.50
CA HIS A 34 18.70 -4.40 -12.61
C HIS A 34 18.25 -2.94 -12.70
N SER A 35 18.28 -2.38 -13.91
CA SER A 35 17.84 -1.01 -14.14
C SER A 35 16.38 -0.80 -13.75
N ALA A 36 15.54 -1.83 -13.83
CA ALA A 36 14.20 -1.84 -13.28
C ALA A 36 13.88 -3.20 -12.64
N PHE A 37 13.31 -3.19 -11.44
CA PHE A 37 12.78 -4.37 -10.77
C PHE A 37 11.40 -4.10 -10.16
N SER A 38 10.62 -5.16 -10.02
CA SER A 38 9.42 -5.18 -9.21
C SER A 38 9.38 -6.43 -8.35
N ALA A 39 8.86 -6.26 -7.13
CA ALA A 39 8.56 -7.35 -6.24
C ALA A 39 7.09 -7.20 -5.83
N ILE A 40 6.38 -8.33 -5.67
CA ILE A 40 4.95 -8.35 -5.41
C ILE A 40 4.68 -9.23 -4.18
N SER A 41 3.86 -8.74 -3.26
CA SER A 41 3.45 -9.48 -2.06
C SER A 41 2.45 -10.59 -2.40
N ILE A 42 2.29 -11.54 -1.49
CA ILE A 42 1.11 -12.41 -1.52
C ILE A 42 -0.14 -11.53 -1.36
N PRO A 43 -1.20 -11.73 -2.15
CA PRO A 43 -2.45 -11.00 -1.97
C PRO A 43 -3.06 -11.26 -0.59
N PHE A 44 -3.69 -10.25 -0.01
CA PHE A 44 -4.34 -10.33 1.30
C PHE A 44 -5.71 -9.66 1.25
N GLU A 45 -6.55 -9.98 2.22
CA GLU A 45 -7.95 -9.53 2.24
C GLU A 45 -8.20 -8.66 3.46
N VAL A 46 -8.97 -7.58 3.28
CA VAL A 46 -9.40 -6.68 4.36
C VAL A 46 -10.91 -6.50 4.28
N GLY A 47 -11.59 -6.58 5.42
CA GLY A 47 -13.05 -6.44 5.47
C GLY A 47 -13.56 -5.07 5.02
N VAL A 48 -14.70 -5.09 4.32
CA VAL A 48 -15.46 -3.93 3.85
C VAL A 48 -16.93 -4.12 4.23
N GLY A 49 -17.45 -3.27 5.11
CA GLY A 49 -18.80 -3.42 5.64
C GLY A 49 -19.01 -4.74 6.42
N PRO A 50 -20.28 -5.20 6.55
CA PRO A 50 -20.61 -6.39 7.33
C PRO A 50 -20.25 -7.72 6.66
N THR A 51 -20.26 -7.79 5.32
CA THR A 51 -20.12 -9.05 4.55
C THR A 51 -19.13 -8.97 3.39
N GLY A 52 -18.57 -7.80 3.11
CA GLY A 52 -17.66 -7.58 1.99
C GLY A 52 -16.20 -7.82 2.37
N LEU A 53 -15.40 -8.22 1.38
CA LEU A 53 -13.95 -8.31 1.48
C LEU A 53 -13.33 -7.57 0.30
N SER A 54 -12.30 -6.79 0.58
CA SER A 54 -11.42 -6.18 -0.43
C SER A 54 -10.13 -6.96 -0.54
N LYS A 55 -9.69 -7.25 -1.75
CA LYS A 55 -8.44 -7.98 -2.04
C LYS A 55 -7.36 -7.01 -2.46
N TRP A 56 -6.20 -7.11 -1.83
CA TRP A 56 -5.11 -6.17 -2.00
C TRP A 56 -3.82 -6.87 -2.32
N GLU A 57 -3.00 -6.19 -3.09
CA GLU A 57 -1.62 -6.56 -3.40
C GLU A 57 -0.73 -5.36 -3.07
N ILE A 58 0.37 -5.59 -2.35
CA ILE A 58 1.44 -4.60 -2.22
C ILE A 58 2.54 -4.96 -3.20
N SER A 59 3.04 -3.97 -3.93
CA SER A 59 4.25 -4.15 -4.74
C SER A 59 5.29 -3.08 -4.41
N LEU A 60 6.55 -3.43 -4.62
CA LEU A 60 7.67 -2.49 -4.60
C LEU A 60 8.25 -2.44 -5.99
N VAL A 61 8.45 -1.23 -6.50
CA VAL A 61 8.93 -0.99 -7.86
C VAL A 61 10.02 0.06 -7.82
N SER A 62 11.15 -0.23 -8.45
CA SER A 62 12.19 0.79 -8.67
C SER A 62 11.71 1.78 -9.72
N HIS A 63 11.70 3.07 -9.39
CA HIS A 63 11.37 4.12 -10.34
C HIS A 63 12.63 4.88 -10.77
N VAL A 64 13.28 4.33 -11.81
CA VAL A 64 14.59 4.75 -12.35
C VAL A 64 14.69 6.24 -12.59
N ALA A 65 13.64 6.85 -13.15
CA ALA A 65 13.63 8.27 -13.50
C ALA A 65 13.73 9.17 -12.26
N SER A 66 13.15 8.74 -11.13
CA SER A 66 13.23 9.46 -9.85
C SER A 66 14.39 9.04 -8.96
N GLY A 67 15.02 7.90 -9.24
CA GLY A 67 15.98 7.27 -8.32
C GLY A 67 15.34 6.75 -7.02
N MET A 68 14.01 6.67 -6.94
CA MET A 68 13.27 6.28 -5.74
C MET A 68 12.72 4.85 -5.85
N LEU A 69 12.68 4.15 -4.71
CA LEU A 69 11.86 2.97 -4.53
C LEU A 69 10.42 3.38 -4.23
N GLN A 70 9.47 2.83 -4.97
CA GLN A 70 8.05 3.09 -4.77
C GLN A 70 7.34 1.87 -4.20
N ALA A 71 6.53 2.05 -3.16
CA ALA A 71 5.53 1.09 -2.74
C ALA A 71 4.21 1.39 -3.46
N ARG A 72 3.46 0.34 -3.78
CA ARG A 72 2.14 0.46 -4.40
C ARG A 72 1.18 -0.45 -3.68
N ALA A 73 -0.02 0.03 -3.38
CA ALA A 73 -1.13 -0.85 -3.02
C ALA A 73 -2.12 -0.86 -4.16
N ARG A 74 -2.50 -2.05 -4.59
CA ARG A 74 -3.48 -2.25 -5.65
C ARG A 74 -4.65 -3.03 -5.10
N LEU A 75 -5.85 -2.45 -5.22
CA LEU A 75 -7.10 -3.18 -5.06
C LEU A 75 -7.24 -4.11 -6.26
N THR A 76 -7.23 -5.42 -6.03
CA THR A 76 -7.31 -6.44 -7.09
C THR A 76 -8.72 -6.98 -7.27
N GLY A 77 -9.59 -6.82 -6.27
CA GLY A 77 -10.99 -7.18 -6.38
C GLY A 77 -11.79 -6.89 -5.12
N LEU A 78 -13.11 -6.96 -5.28
CA LEU A 78 -14.08 -6.88 -4.20
C LEU A 78 -14.95 -8.14 -4.24
N VAL A 79 -15.10 -8.81 -3.10
CA VAL A 79 -16.00 -9.94 -2.94
C VAL A 79 -17.37 -9.41 -2.53
N GLY A 80 -18.39 -9.74 -3.32
CA GLY A 80 -19.79 -9.40 -3.01
C GLY A 80 -20.33 -8.14 -3.72
N HIS A 81 -19.48 -7.37 -4.40
CA HIS A 81 -19.91 -6.15 -5.11
C HIS A 81 -19.12 -5.97 -6.42
N ALA A 82 -19.79 -5.52 -7.48
CA ALA A 82 -19.15 -5.22 -8.75
C ALA A 82 -18.67 -3.75 -8.78
N GLN A 83 -17.40 -3.54 -9.14
CA GLN A 83 -16.81 -2.26 -9.56
C GLN A 83 -16.99 -1.06 -8.59
N SER A 84 -16.94 -1.28 -7.28
CA SER A 84 -16.93 -0.19 -6.30
C SER A 84 -15.50 0.25 -5.95
N SER A 85 -15.37 1.50 -5.49
CA SER A 85 -14.09 2.01 -4.98
C SER A 85 -13.97 1.82 -3.47
N VAL A 86 -12.76 1.67 -2.96
CA VAL A 86 -12.50 1.47 -1.52
C VAL A 86 -11.74 2.65 -0.95
N THR A 87 -12.29 3.26 0.10
CA THR A 87 -11.61 4.30 0.86
C THR A 87 -10.71 3.65 1.91
N HIS A 88 -9.43 3.99 1.88
CA HIS A 88 -8.40 3.36 2.69
C HIS A 88 -7.31 4.35 3.12
N HIS A 89 -6.44 3.91 4.02
CA HIS A 89 -5.25 4.62 4.45
C HIS A 89 -4.11 3.61 4.60
N VAL A 90 -2.93 3.98 4.12
CA VAL A 90 -1.73 3.13 4.16
C VAL A 90 -0.65 3.76 5.01
N THR A 91 -0.08 2.95 5.89
CA THR A 91 1.11 3.31 6.65
C THR A 91 2.24 2.34 6.33
N ILE A 92 3.44 2.89 6.10
CA ILE A 92 4.61 2.13 5.68
C ILE A 92 5.76 2.37 6.65
N TRP A 93 6.34 1.27 7.12
CA TRP A 93 7.57 1.26 7.91
C TRP A 93 8.62 0.41 7.20
N LEU A 94 9.87 0.81 7.38
CA LEU A 94 11.04 0.04 7.01
C LEU A 94 11.84 -0.28 8.26
N ARG A 95 12.44 -1.46 8.31
CA ARG A 95 13.45 -1.73 9.33
C ARG A 95 14.74 -1.01 8.98
N ARG A 96 15.26 -0.22 9.91
CA ARG A 96 16.56 0.45 9.85
C ARG A 96 17.33 0.16 11.13
N ASN A 97 18.53 -0.42 11.03
CA ASN A 97 19.37 -0.79 12.18
C ASN A 97 18.62 -1.61 13.24
N GLY A 98 17.84 -2.60 12.80
CA GLY A 98 17.04 -3.46 13.68
C GLY A 98 15.76 -2.84 14.23
N SER A 99 15.51 -1.55 14.01
CA SER A 99 14.32 -0.83 14.51
C SER A 99 13.36 -0.47 13.37
N LEU A 100 12.05 -0.50 13.61
CA LEU A 100 11.09 -0.03 12.62
C LEU A 100 11.10 1.51 12.58
N SER A 101 11.47 2.05 11.42
CA SER A 101 11.44 3.47 11.09
C SER A 101 10.27 3.73 10.15
N GLN A 102 9.39 4.64 10.54
CA GLN A 102 8.25 5.00 9.70
C GLN A 102 8.70 5.89 8.54
N VAL A 103 8.48 5.43 7.31
CA VAL A 103 8.87 6.17 6.09
C VAL A 103 7.72 6.96 5.49
N ARG A 104 6.48 6.60 5.82
CA ARG A 104 5.30 7.43 5.54
C ARG A 104 4.48 7.64 6.79
N TYR A 105 4.35 8.91 7.20
CA TYR A 105 3.49 9.35 8.28
C TYR A 105 2.78 10.65 7.90
N GLU A 106 1.46 10.65 7.93
CA GLU A 106 0.70 11.89 7.94
C GLU A 106 -0.21 11.91 9.17
N LYS A 107 -0.01 12.95 10.00
CA LYS A 107 -0.72 13.15 11.27
C LYS A 107 -2.22 13.35 11.07
N ASP A 108 -2.65 13.81 9.90
CA ASP A 108 -4.03 14.14 9.59
C ASP A 108 -4.71 13.02 8.79
N PHE A 109 -5.13 12.00 9.52
CA PHE A 109 -5.82 10.82 9.02
C PHE A 109 -7.04 11.09 8.14
N LEU A 110 -7.73 12.23 8.31
CA LEU A 110 -8.90 12.57 7.48
C LEU A 110 -8.51 13.10 6.10
N ARG A 111 -7.33 13.70 5.96
CA ARG A 111 -6.82 14.24 4.70
C ARG A 111 -6.13 13.20 3.82
N CYS A 112 -5.72 12.08 4.41
CA CYS A 112 -4.90 11.05 3.77
C CYS A 112 -5.70 9.82 3.35
N LYS A 113 -7.04 9.93 3.36
CA LYS A 113 -7.91 8.89 2.83
C LYS A 113 -7.79 8.87 1.32
N GLU A 114 -7.30 7.75 0.81
CA GLU A 114 -7.18 7.48 -0.61
C GLU A 114 -8.35 6.60 -1.03
N THR A 115 -8.79 6.77 -2.28
CA THR A 115 -9.84 5.93 -2.86
C THR A 115 -9.25 5.17 -4.03
N SER A 116 -9.23 3.84 -3.94
CA SER A 116 -8.75 2.98 -5.03
C SER A 116 -9.90 2.33 -5.77
N LEU A 117 -9.80 2.33 -7.09
CA LEU A 117 -10.59 1.48 -7.96
C LEU A 117 -9.85 0.15 -8.21
N PRO A 118 -10.57 -0.96 -8.47
CA PRO A 118 -9.94 -2.21 -8.84
C PRO A 118 -9.02 -2.04 -10.06
N GLY A 119 -7.75 -2.43 -9.92
CA GLY A 119 -6.75 -2.32 -10.98
C GLY A 119 -5.87 -1.07 -10.93
N GLU A 120 -6.28 -0.02 -10.23
CA GLU A 120 -5.52 1.22 -10.12
C GLU A 120 -4.66 1.21 -8.85
N PRO A 121 -3.32 1.22 -8.98
CA PRO A 121 -2.46 1.25 -7.82
C PRO A 121 -2.37 2.67 -7.24
N THR A 122 -2.49 2.77 -5.93
CA THR A 122 -2.03 3.94 -5.20
C THR A 122 -0.52 3.79 -4.98
N ILE A 123 0.29 4.81 -5.31
CA ILE A 123 1.76 4.72 -5.31
C ILE A 123 2.37 5.77 -4.40
N TRP A 124 3.45 5.37 -3.70
CA TRP A 124 4.17 6.21 -2.75
C TRP A 124 5.66 6.00 -2.89
N GLU A 125 6.42 7.09 -2.84
CA GLU A 125 7.87 7.04 -2.71
C GLU A 125 8.24 6.65 -1.28
N VAL A 126 9.20 5.74 -1.14
CA VAL A 126 9.56 5.13 0.15
C VAL A 126 10.94 5.61 0.59
N ILE A 127 11.95 5.33 -0.24
CA ILE A 127 13.36 5.65 0.00
C ILE A 127 14.11 5.83 -1.33
N PRO A 128 15.25 6.53 -1.34
CA PRO A 128 16.20 6.48 -2.45
C PRO A 128 16.67 5.06 -2.73
N LEU A 129 16.93 4.73 -4.00
CA LEU A 129 17.48 3.43 -4.40
C LEU A 129 18.92 3.25 -3.93
N GLU A 130 19.69 4.33 -3.80
CA GLU A 130 21.06 4.31 -3.28
C GLU A 130 21.14 3.84 -1.82
N ASP A 131 20.11 4.14 -1.00
CA ASP A 131 20.03 3.67 0.38
C ASP A 131 19.93 2.13 0.47
N LEU A 132 19.48 1.43 -0.59
CA LEU A 132 19.46 -0.04 -0.62
C LEU A 132 20.85 -0.66 -0.86
N GLN A 133 21.82 0.14 -1.30
CA GLN A 133 23.20 -0.28 -1.54
C GLN A 133 24.17 0.25 -0.46
N ASP A 134 23.77 1.28 0.26
CA ASP A 134 24.56 1.85 1.36
C ASP A 134 24.33 1.07 2.66
N GLU A 135 25.34 0.32 3.11
CA GLU A 135 25.32 -0.38 4.40
C GLU A 135 25.15 0.59 5.58
N ALA A 136 25.64 1.83 5.46
CA ALA A 136 25.52 2.83 6.51
C ALA A 136 24.07 3.34 6.69
N SER A 137 23.22 3.15 5.67
CA SER A 137 21.79 3.46 5.75
C SER A 137 21.07 2.61 6.80
N GLY A 138 21.61 1.42 7.10
CA GLY A 138 21.02 0.44 8.00
C GLY A 138 19.74 -0.21 7.49
N ILE A 139 19.32 0.02 6.24
CA ILE A 139 18.08 -0.52 5.66
C ILE A 139 18.26 -1.98 5.25
N LEU A 140 19.41 -2.29 4.65
CA LEU A 140 19.77 -3.64 4.23
C LEU A 140 20.33 -4.43 5.42
N ASP A 141 19.75 -5.59 5.69
CA ASP A 141 20.35 -6.64 6.50
C ASP A 141 21.39 -7.34 5.63
N VAL A 142 22.64 -6.85 5.70
CA VAL A 142 23.77 -7.24 4.82
C VAL A 142 24.05 -8.74 4.90
N ASP A 143 24.00 -9.32 6.09
CA ASP A 143 24.28 -10.74 6.32
C ASP A 143 23.25 -11.65 5.63
N ALA A 144 22.00 -11.20 5.51
CA ALA A 144 20.90 -11.95 4.93
C ALA A 144 20.47 -11.44 3.53
N ASP A 145 21.19 -10.46 2.98
CA ASP A 145 20.90 -9.74 1.73
C ASP A 145 19.40 -9.45 1.55
N CYS A 146 18.83 -8.75 2.52
CA CYS A 146 17.39 -8.55 2.56
C CYS A 146 16.99 -7.23 3.25
N PHE A 147 15.79 -6.75 2.94
CA PHE A 147 15.17 -5.65 3.70
C PHE A 147 13.75 -6.01 4.12
N ASP A 148 13.27 -5.36 5.17
CA ASP A 148 12.00 -5.66 5.84
C ASP A 148 11.05 -4.46 5.72
N LEU A 149 9.98 -4.65 4.94
CA LEU A 149 8.90 -3.71 4.75
C LEU A 149 7.70 -4.14 5.59
N VAL A 150 7.16 -3.21 6.38
CA VAL A 150 5.89 -3.40 7.07
C VAL A 150 4.89 -2.42 6.50
N VAL A 151 3.74 -2.92 6.07
CA VAL A 151 2.64 -2.13 5.54
C VAL A 151 1.40 -2.40 6.36
N LYS A 152 0.77 -1.35 6.88
CA LYS A 152 -0.55 -1.42 7.49
C LYS A 152 -1.54 -0.75 6.55
N LEU A 153 -2.47 -1.54 6.04
CA LEU A 153 -3.60 -1.06 5.26
C LEU A 153 -4.81 -0.96 6.19
N THR A 154 -5.46 0.20 6.22
CA THR A 154 -6.71 0.42 6.96
C THR A 154 -7.82 0.75 5.98
N VAL A 155 -8.92 0.02 6.03
CA VAL A 155 -10.07 0.18 5.15
C VAL A 155 -11.23 0.79 5.93
N PHE A 156 -11.89 1.80 5.35
CA PHE A 156 -12.98 2.57 5.97
C PHE A 156 -14.36 2.22 5.44
N GLY A 157 -14.41 1.66 4.24
CA GLY A 157 -15.66 1.44 3.52
C GLY A 157 -15.47 1.52 2.02
N GLN A 158 -16.59 1.38 1.34
CA GLN A 158 -16.70 1.46 -0.11
C GLN A 158 -17.66 2.58 -0.50
N ASP A 159 -17.30 3.30 -1.56
CA ASP A 159 -18.23 4.19 -2.23
C ASP A 159 -19.04 3.36 -3.25
N VAL A 160 -20.35 3.27 -3.03
CA VAL A 160 -21.28 2.54 -3.90
C VAL A 160 -22.12 3.47 -4.77
N SER A 161 -21.80 4.78 -4.80
CA SER A 161 -22.50 5.76 -5.63
C SER A 161 -22.31 5.61 -7.14
N GLN A 162 -21.52 4.62 -7.58
CA GLN A 162 -21.24 4.33 -9.00
C GLN A 162 -21.93 3.04 -9.51
N VAL A 163 -22.84 2.44 -8.74
CA VAL A 163 -23.61 1.25 -9.17
C VAL A 163 -24.90 1.65 -9.86
#